data_AF-A0A954QAS3-F1
#
_entry.id   AF-A0A954QAS3-F1
#
_cell.length_a   1.000
_cell.length_b   1.000
_cell.length_c   1.000
_cell.angle_alpha   90.00
_cell.angle_beta   90.00
_cell.angle_gamma   90.00
#
_symmetry.space_group_name_H-M   'P 1'
#
loop_
_entity.id
_entity.type
_entity.pdbx_description
1 polymer ?
#
loop_
_entity_poly.entity_id
_entity_poly.type
_entity_poly.pdbx_seq_one_letter_code
_entity_poly.pdbx_strand_id
1 'polypeptide(L)' 'MSDLKPIIRRPKAAEDVEGHATYVADGSIDAALRFLERAEQTIKGLALFPSSGAPFPTRIAELDGLRTKLVKDFPNHVVF' A
#
# COMPACT_ATOMS: atom_id res chain seq x y z
N MET A 1 -23.61 -7.60 -0.40
CA MET A 1 -22.18 -7.86 -0.15
C MET A 1 -21.44 -7.26 -1.33
N SER A 2 -20.52 -6.33 -1.12
CA SER A 2 -19.74 -5.75 -2.22
C SER A 2 -18.94 -6.85 -2.89
N ASP A 3 -19.09 -7.01 -4.21
CA ASP A 3 -18.25 -7.92 -4.98
C ASP A 3 -16.79 -7.54 -4.78
N LEU A 4 -16.01 -8.48 -4.24
CA LEU A 4 -14.58 -8.33 -4.06
C LEU A 4 -13.94 -8.08 -5.43
N LYS A 5 -13.46 -6.85 -5.65
CA LYS A 5 -12.74 -6.55 -6.88
C LYS A 5 -11.38 -7.24 -6.84
N PRO A 6 -10.94 -7.83 -7.97
CA PRO A 6 -9.61 -8.42 -8.05
C PRO A 6 -8.54 -7.33 -7.82
N ILE A 7 -7.51 -7.68 -7.06
CA ILE A 7 -6.38 -6.80 -6.80
C ILE A 7 -5.41 -6.95 -7.97
N ILE A 8 -5.26 -5.88 -8.75
CA ILE A 8 -4.28 -5.82 -9.85
C ILE A 8 -3.08 -5.02 -9.35
N ARG A 9 -1.93 -5.67 -9.23
CA ARG A 9 -0.68 -5.04 -8.80
C ARG A 9 0.21 -4.81 -10.01
N ARG A 10 0.76 -3.59 -10.14
CA ARG A 10 1.84 -3.34 -11.10
C ARG A 10 3.09 -4.08 -10.62
N PRO A 11 3.94 -4.61 -11.51
CA PRO A 11 5.21 -5.23 -11.12
C PRO A 11 6.05 -4.31 -10.22
N LYS A 12 6.10 -3.02 -10.57
CA LYS A 12 6.80 -2.00 -9.77
C LYS A 12 6.31 -1.91 -8.32
N ALA A 13 5.01 -2.10 -8.06
CA ALA A 13 4.47 -2.08 -6.71
C ALA A 13 4.94 -3.29 -5.88
N ALA A 14 5.17 -4.44 -6.51
CA ALA A 14 5.76 -5.60 -5.82
C ALA A 14 7.23 -5.34 -5.47
N GLU A 15 8.01 -4.82 -6.43
CA GLU A 15 9.39 -4.41 -6.20
C GLU A 15 9.52 -3.35 -5.10
N ASP A 16 8.59 -2.38 -5.05
CA ASP A 16 8.59 -1.34 -4.02
C ASP A 16 8.34 -1.93 -2.61
N VAL A 17 7.42 -2.88 -2.48
CA VAL A 17 7.16 -3.57 -1.20
C VAL A 17 8.40 -4.35 -0.76
N GLU A 18 9.05 -5.07 -1.67
CA GLU A 18 10.27 -5.82 -1.37
C GLU A 18 11.42 -4.88 -0.97
N GLY A 19 11.65 -3.81 -1.74
CA GLY A 19 12.69 -2.82 -1.45
C GLY A 19 12.50 -2.12 -0.11
N HIS A 20 11.26 -1.76 0.24
CA HIS A 20 10.95 -1.20 1.56
C HIS A 20 11.16 -2.23 2.68
N ALA A 21 10.79 -3.49 2.48
CA ALA A 21 11.05 -4.54 3.47
C ALA A 21 12.55 -4.75 3.69
N THR A 22 13.37 -4.75 2.62
CA THR A 22 14.83 -4.81 2.73
C THR A 22 15.39 -3.63 3.51
N TYR A 23 14.95 -2.40 3.22
CA TYR A 23 15.37 -1.21 3.97
C TYR A 23 15.00 -1.29 5.46
N VAL A 24 13.79 -1.77 5.79
CA VAL A 24 13.37 -1.96 7.19
C VAL A 24 14.18 -3.07 7.88
N ALA A 25 14.60 -4.10 7.13
CA ALA A 25 15.35 -5.23 7.67
C ALA A 25 16.73 -4.82 8.21
N ASP A 26 17.33 -3.75 7.69
CA ASP A 26 18.59 -3.18 8.19
C ASP A 26 18.49 -2.79 9.67
N GLY A 27 17.31 -2.37 10.13
CA GLY A 27 17.04 -2.07 11.54
C GLY A 27 16.50 -3.25 12.34
N SER A 28 15.66 -4.10 11.72
CA SER A 28 15.07 -5.28 12.36
C SER A 28 14.36 -6.17 11.34
N ILE A 29 14.77 -7.44 11.25
CA ILE A 29 14.08 -8.46 10.43
C ILE A 29 12.62 -8.62 10.86
N ASP A 30 12.34 -8.63 12.17
CA ASP A 30 10.97 -8.71 12.67
C ASP A 30 10.12 -7.51 12.24
N ALA A 31 10.70 -6.32 12.19
CA ALA A 31 10.02 -5.14 11.66
C ALA A 31 9.74 -5.27 10.15
N ALA A 32 10.65 -5.85 9.38
CA ALA A 32 10.44 -6.10 7.95
C ALA A 32 9.31 -7.10 7.70
N LEU A 33 9.24 -8.19 8.48
CA LEU A 33 8.14 -9.15 8.41
C LEU A 33 6.80 -8.49 8.76
N ARG A 34 6.77 -7.67 9.82
CA ARG A 34 5.57 -6.88 10.16
C ARG A 34 5.21 -5.91 9.05
N PHE A 35 6.18 -5.28 8.39
CA PHE A 35 5.93 -4.38 7.27
C PHE A 35 5.22 -5.10 6.12
N LEU A 36 5.73 -6.25 5.70
CA LEU A 36 5.13 -7.06 4.63
C LEU A 36 3.67 -7.44 4.97
N GLU A 37 3.44 -7.88 6.21
CA GLU A 37 2.10 -8.23 6.68
C GLU A 37 1.15 -7.00 6.65
N ARG A 38 1.61 -5.85 7.16
CA ARG A 38 0.81 -4.62 7.20
C ARG A 38 0.52 -4.06 5.80
N ALA A 39 1.48 -4.14 4.88
CA ALA A 39 1.29 -3.76 3.49
C ALA A 39 0.21 -4.63 2.83
N GLU A 40 0.31 -5.96 3.00
CA GLU A 40 -0.67 -6.91 2.44
C GLU A 40 -2.07 -6.73 3.05
N GLN A 41 -2.17 -6.54 4.37
CA GLN A 41 -3.43 -6.23 5.06
C GLN A 41 -4.05 -4.94 4.54
N THR A 42 -3.24 -3.91 4.30
CA THR A 42 -3.70 -2.62 3.76
C THR A 42 -4.27 -2.79 2.35
N ILE A 43 -3.57 -3.51 1.48
CA ILE A 43 -3.99 -3.78 0.10
C ILE A 43 -5.29 -4.61 0.07
N LYS A 44 -5.39 -5.67 0.88
CA LYS A 44 -6.63 -6.46 1.01
C LYS A 44 -7.79 -5.64 1.56
N GLY A 45 -7.52 -4.77 2.53
CA GLY A 45 -8.50 -3.83 3.07
C GLY A 45 -9.04 -2.86 2.01
N LEU A 46 -8.19 -2.39 1.11
CA LEU A 46 -8.60 -1.54 -0.02
C LEU A 46 -9.47 -2.29 -1.03
N ALA A 47 -9.27 -3.60 -1.23
CA ALA A 47 -10.16 -4.40 -2.09
C ALA A 47 -11.58 -4.52 -1.50
N LEU A 48 -11.70 -4.59 -0.17
CA LEU A 48 -12.98 -4.62 0.54
C LEU A 48 -13.64 -3.24 0.63
N PHE A 49 -12.84 -2.20 0.86
CA PHE A 49 -13.30 -0.82 1.05
C PHE A 49 -12.50 0.16 0.18
N PRO A 50 -12.73 0.21 -1.15
CA PRO A 50 -11.94 1.04 -2.07
C PRO A 50 -11.97 2.53 -1.70
N SER A 51 -13.09 3.02 -1.16
CA SER A 51 -13.27 4.40 -0.72
C SER A 51 -12.55 4.75 0.59
N SER A 52 -11.92 3.79 1.28
CA SER A 52 -11.24 4.01 2.57
C SER A 52 -9.86 4.67 2.47
N GLY A 53 -9.26 4.74 1.27
CA GLY A 53 -8.13 5.63 0.98
C GLY A 53 -8.54 7.11 1.01
N ALA A 54 -7.59 8.01 1.19
CA ALA A 54 -7.80 9.45 1.02
C ALA A 54 -7.51 9.85 -0.44
N PRO A 55 -8.26 10.80 -1.05
CA PRO A 55 -7.88 11.36 -2.34
C PRO A 55 -6.44 11.89 -2.32
N PHE A 56 -5.65 11.63 -3.35
CA PHE A 56 -4.32 12.19 -3.51
C PHE A 56 -4.42 13.57 -4.19
N PRO A 57 -4.13 14.67 -3.49
CA PRO A 57 -4.22 16.00 -4.09
C PRO A 57 -3.10 16.17 -5.12
N THR A 58 -3.47 16.28 -6.39
CA THR A 58 -2.53 16.42 -7.50
C THR A 58 -3.06 17.41 -8.54
N ARG A 59 -2.14 18.04 -9.28
CA ARG A 59 -2.43 18.88 -10.46
C ARG A 59 -2.09 18.18 -11.76
N ILE A 60 -1.52 16.98 -11.69
CA ILE A 60 -1.10 16.16 -12.83
C ILE A 60 -2.33 15.37 -13.29
N ALA A 61 -2.77 15.60 -14.52
CA ALA A 61 -4.01 15.03 -15.05
C ALA A 61 -3.98 13.48 -15.09
N GLU A 62 -2.81 12.90 -15.35
CA GLU A 62 -2.59 11.45 -15.38
C GLU A 62 -2.74 10.77 -14.01
N LEU A 63 -2.74 11.55 -12.92
CA LEU A 63 -2.92 11.08 -11.55
C LEU A 63 -4.31 11.41 -11.00
N ASP A 64 -5.23 11.93 -11.83
CA ASP A 64 -6.60 12.20 -11.39
C ASP A 64 -7.29 10.92 -10.91
N GLY A 65 -8.05 11.05 -9.81
CA GLY A 65 -8.69 9.92 -9.13
C GLY A 65 -7.75 9.03 -8.31
N LEU A 66 -6.43 9.29 -8.27
CA LEU A 66 -5.50 8.55 -7.42
C LEU A 66 -5.85 8.74 -5.94
N ARG A 67 -5.66 7.68 -5.15
CA ARG A 67 -5.96 7.67 -3.72
C ARG A 67 -4.75 7.13 -2.98
N THR A 68 -4.68 7.40 -1.69
CA THR A 68 -3.59 6.91 -0.83
C THR A 68 -4.13 6.24 0.42
N LYS A 69 -3.40 5.25 0.92
CA LYS A 69 -3.67 4.64 2.22
C LYS A 69 -2.36 4.39 2.95
N LEU A 70 -2.27 4.89 4.18
CA LEU A 70 -1.14 4.62 5.06
C LEU A 70 -1.06 3.13 5.40
N VAL A 71 0.16 2.58 5.37
CA VAL A 71 0.45 1.27 5.92
C VAL A 71 0.41 1.38 7.44
N LYS A 72 -0.49 0.64 8.08
CA LYS A 72 -0.66 0.68 9.54
C LYS A 72 0.66 0.37 10.25
N ASP A 73 0.98 1.14 11.29
CA ASP A 73 2.21 1.06 12.08
C ASP A 73 3.51 1.50 11.34
N PHE A 74 3.41 1.89 10.06
CA PHE A 74 4.53 2.38 9.24
C PHE A 74 4.17 3.73 8.61
N PRO A 75 4.20 4.84 9.38
CA PRO A 75 3.64 6.13 8.98
C PRO A 75 4.32 6.78 7.77
N ASN A 76 5.53 6.34 7.41
CA ASN A 76 6.28 6.84 6.26
C ASN A 76 6.03 6.04 4.97
N HIS A 77 5.10 5.09 4.98
CA HIS A 77 4.81 4.22 3.83
C HIS A 77 3.32 4.30 3.47
N VAL A 78 3.05 4.53 2.19
CA VAL A 78 1.69 4.65 1.65
C VAL A 78 1.52 3.75 0.45
N VAL A 79 0.33 3.17 0.32
CA VAL A 79 -0.15 2.53 -0.91
C VAL A 79 -0.84 3.59 -1.75
N PHE A 80 -0.47 3.68 -3.02
CA PHE A 80 -1.14 4.49 -4.05
C PHE A 80 -2.05 3.61 -4.92
#